data_AF-A0A534VIQ1-F1
#
_entry.id   AF-A0A534VIQ1-F1
#
_cell.length_a   1.000
_cell.length_b   1.000
_cell.length_c   1.000
_cell.angle_alpha   90.00
_cell.angle_beta   90.00
_cell.angle_gamma   90.00
#
_symmetry.space_group_name_H-M   'P 1'
#
loop_
_entity.id
_entity.type
_entity.pdbx_description
1 polymer ?
#
loop_
_entity_poly.entity_id
_entity_poly.type
_entity_poly.pdbx_seq_one_letter_code
_entity_poly.pdbx_strand_id
1 'polypeptide(L)'
;MNRAAVALGMMGAALSIAAAVALGMEVQVVSVRAAERGPSDAELQPLRGRLRRLVGYRSFRVVQQERRQCSWRNTEEFAIPGGRLLRVLPKGMQDQAVMMQVRLLDGRRRLVDTDIRLRNRGTMLLGVGRQAGRADGALIIMLKAEAQ
;
A
#
# COMPACT_ATOMS: atom_id res chain seq x y z
N MET A 1 63.66 25.11 -32.65
CA MET A 1 62.50 25.79 -32.03
C MET A 1 61.55 24.73 -31.51
N ASN A 2 61.32 24.74 -30.18
CA ASN A 2 60.38 23.88 -29.45
C ASN A 2 58.92 24.21 -29.89
N ARG A 3 57.85 23.40 -29.75
CA ARG A 3 57.44 22.41 -28.74
C ARG A 3 56.38 21.46 -29.33
N ALA A 4 56.34 20.25 -28.80
CA ALA A 4 55.22 19.32 -28.88
C ALA A 4 53.94 19.86 -28.20
N ALA A 5 52.77 19.44 -28.68
CA ALA A 5 51.52 19.55 -27.94
C ALA A 5 50.75 18.23 -28.07
N VAL A 6 50.85 17.42 -27.01
CA VAL A 6 50.01 16.25 -26.73
C VAL A 6 48.69 16.78 -26.18
N ALA A 7 47.57 16.47 -26.82
CA ALA A 7 46.24 16.74 -26.27
C ALA A 7 45.75 15.49 -25.52
N LEU A 8 45.74 15.60 -24.20
CA LEU A 8 45.28 14.60 -23.24
C LEU A 8 44.01 15.12 -22.54
N GLY A 9 43.03 14.25 -22.32
CA GLY A 9 42.02 14.41 -21.27
C GLY A 9 40.61 14.71 -21.78
N MET A 10 39.54 14.26 -21.14
CA MET A 10 39.36 13.43 -19.95
C MET A 10 38.05 12.66 -20.14
N MET A 11 38.08 11.34 -19.92
CA MET A 11 36.87 10.54 -19.88
C MET A 11 36.24 10.71 -18.49
N GLY A 12 35.21 11.56 -18.40
CA GLY A 12 34.45 11.77 -17.17
C GLY A 12 33.65 10.51 -16.84
N ALA A 13 34.09 9.75 -15.83
CA ALA A 13 33.32 8.64 -15.28
C ALA A 13 32.13 9.21 -14.48
N ALA A 14 30.92 9.10 -15.03
CA ALA A 14 29.70 9.34 -14.28
C ALA A 14 29.53 8.24 -13.22
N LEU A 15 29.84 8.57 -11.96
CA LEU A 15 29.53 7.73 -10.81
C LEU A 15 28.02 7.79 -10.56
N SER A 16 27.28 6.79 -11.05
CA SER A 16 25.89 6.56 -10.67
C SER A 16 25.86 6.10 -9.20
N ILE A 17 25.49 7.00 -8.29
CA ILE A 17 25.21 6.63 -6.89
C ILE A 17 23.87 5.89 -6.88
N ALA A 18 23.92 4.56 -6.92
CA ALA A 18 22.75 3.75 -6.61
C ALA A 18 22.42 3.95 -5.11
N ALA A 19 21.33 4.65 -4.81
CA ALA A 19 20.84 4.73 -3.45
C ALA A 19 20.55 3.31 -2.95
N ALA A 20 21.16 2.92 -1.83
CA ALA A 20 20.90 1.63 -1.21
C ALA A 20 19.43 1.56 -0.78
N VAL A 21 18.65 0.80 -1.55
CA VAL A 21 17.24 0.56 -1.28
C VAL A 21 17.17 -0.40 -0.10
N ALA A 22 16.94 0.14 1.11
CA ALA A 22 16.76 -0.66 2.31
C ALA A 22 15.39 -1.37 2.25
N LEU A 23 15.36 -2.54 1.57
CA LEU A 23 14.31 -3.52 1.72
C LEU A 23 14.18 -3.84 3.21
N GLY A 24 12.98 -3.65 3.77
CA GLY A 24 12.83 -3.77 5.22
C GLY A 24 11.44 -4.16 5.69
N MET A 25 10.49 -4.37 4.78
CA MET A 25 9.20 -4.92 5.12
C MET A 25 8.50 -5.60 3.95
N GLU A 26 7.58 -6.49 4.29
CA GLU A 26 6.56 -6.99 3.38
C GLU A 26 5.24 -6.25 3.63
N VAL A 27 4.63 -5.75 2.56
CA VAL A 27 3.28 -5.19 2.58
C VAL A 27 2.34 -6.13 1.84
N GLN A 28 1.23 -6.48 2.49
CA GLN A 28 0.13 -7.23 1.87
C GLN A 28 -1.11 -6.35 1.82
N VAL A 29 -1.68 -6.23 0.62
CA VAL A 29 -2.93 -5.52 0.33
C VAL A 29 -3.97 -6.54 -0.11
N VAL A 30 -5.11 -6.57 0.60
CA VAL A 30 -6.24 -7.45 0.27
C VAL A 30 -7.47 -6.59 0.04
N SER A 31 -8.07 -6.71 -1.14
CA SER A 31 -9.34 -6.08 -1.47
C SER A 31 -10.47 -7.07 -1.23
N VAL A 32 -11.44 -6.68 -0.41
CA VAL A 32 -12.58 -7.50 0.02
C VAL A 32 -13.86 -6.82 -0.42
N ARG A 33 -14.67 -7.51 -1.20
CA ARG A 33 -16.04 -7.09 -1.50
C ARG A 33 -16.96 -7.46 -0.36
N ALA A 34 -17.71 -6.49 0.14
CA ALA A 34 -18.72 -6.64 1.17
C ALA A 34 -20.13 -6.50 0.57
N ALA A 35 -21.07 -7.34 1.00
CA ALA A 35 -22.46 -7.34 0.53
C ALA A 35 -23.45 -7.76 1.62
N GLU A 36 -24.74 -7.44 1.43
CA GLU A 36 -25.78 -7.80 2.41
C GLU A 36 -25.97 -9.32 2.53
N ARG A 37 -25.87 -10.03 1.41
CA ARG A 37 -26.11 -11.48 1.30
C ARG A 37 -25.02 -12.15 0.48
N GLY A 38 -24.84 -13.45 0.69
CA GLY A 38 -23.88 -14.29 -0.03
C GLY A 38 -22.87 -14.99 0.89
N PRO A 39 -21.97 -15.81 0.32
CA PRO A 39 -20.96 -16.52 1.09
C PRO A 39 -19.90 -15.55 1.65
N SER A 40 -19.17 -16.00 2.67
CA SER A 40 -17.97 -15.31 3.15
C SER A 40 -16.78 -16.25 3.12
N ASP A 41 -15.63 -15.74 2.72
CA ASP A 41 -14.41 -16.54 2.66
C ASP A 41 -13.90 -16.86 4.06
N ALA A 42 -13.42 -18.11 4.24
CA ALA A 42 -13.03 -18.63 5.55
C ALA A 42 -11.86 -17.83 6.17
N GLU A 43 -10.94 -17.33 5.35
CA GLU A 43 -9.79 -16.53 5.80
C GLU A 43 -10.18 -15.20 6.46
N LEU A 44 -11.39 -14.70 6.19
CA LEU A 44 -11.89 -13.44 6.75
C LEU A 44 -12.63 -13.65 8.08
N GLN A 45 -12.86 -14.89 8.50
CA GLN A 45 -13.59 -15.20 9.75
C GLN A 45 -12.99 -14.53 10.99
N PRO A 46 -11.65 -14.52 11.21
CA PRO A 46 -11.05 -13.86 12.38
C PRO A 46 -11.31 -12.33 12.41
N LEU A 47 -11.53 -11.73 11.24
CA LEU A 47 -11.74 -10.28 11.09
C LEU A 47 -13.23 -9.91 10.93
N ARG A 48 -14.13 -10.89 10.84
CA ARG A 48 -15.55 -10.69 10.52
C ARG A 48 -16.22 -9.64 11.41
N GLY A 49 -15.96 -9.67 12.72
CA GLY A 49 -16.52 -8.68 13.65
C GLY A 49 -16.03 -7.25 13.41
N ARG A 50 -14.79 -7.07 12.93
CA ARG A 50 -14.25 -5.75 12.56
C ARG A 50 -14.81 -5.28 11.21
N LEU A 51 -14.88 -6.19 10.23
CA LEU A 51 -15.43 -5.89 8.89
C LEU A 51 -16.91 -5.48 8.98
N ARG A 52 -17.73 -6.23 9.73
CA ARG A 52 -19.15 -5.90 9.97
C ARG A 52 -19.33 -4.52 10.60
N ARG A 53 -18.51 -4.17 11.60
CA ARG A 53 -18.57 -2.84 12.24
C ARG A 53 -18.17 -1.71 11.29
N LEU A 54 -17.23 -1.96 10.40
CA LEU A 54 -16.72 -0.96 9.46
C LEU A 54 -17.75 -0.59 8.38
N VAL A 55 -18.45 -1.57 7.80
CA VAL A 55 -19.31 -1.34 6.63
C VAL A 55 -20.78 -1.75 6.81
N GLY A 56 -21.15 -2.50 7.84
CA GLY A 56 -22.53 -2.94 8.12
C GLY A 56 -22.97 -4.22 7.41
N TYR A 57 -22.25 -4.66 6.37
CA TYR A 57 -22.54 -5.84 5.57
C TYR A 57 -22.26 -7.17 6.29
N ARG A 58 -22.74 -8.29 5.73
CA ARG A 58 -22.68 -9.64 6.35
C ARG A 58 -21.92 -10.68 5.52
N SER A 59 -21.78 -10.46 4.22
CA SER A 59 -21.01 -11.28 3.29
C SER A 59 -19.71 -10.57 2.93
N PHE A 60 -18.58 -11.30 2.95
CA PHE A 60 -17.26 -10.77 2.65
C PHE A 60 -16.47 -11.74 1.77
N ARG A 61 -16.06 -11.30 0.58
CA ARG A 61 -15.25 -12.10 -0.35
C ARG A 61 -13.99 -11.36 -0.76
N VAL A 62 -12.85 -12.03 -0.74
CA VAL A 62 -11.61 -11.52 -1.33
C VAL A 62 -11.79 -11.46 -2.85
N VAL A 63 -11.45 -10.32 -3.42
CA VAL A 63 -11.54 -10.07 -4.87
C VAL A 63 -10.19 -9.77 -5.49
N GLN A 64 -9.20 -9.38 -4.68
CA GLN A 64 -7.82 -9.20 -5.12
C GLN A 64 -6.90 -9.29 -3.90
N GLN A 65 -5.74 -9.90 -4.08
CA GLN A 65 -4.68 -9.95 -3.08
C GLN A 65 -3.34 -9.72 -3.76
N GLU A 66 -2.54 -8.84 -3.17
CA GLU A 66 -1.18 -8.55 -3.62
C GLU A 66 -0.24 -8.46 -2.41
N ARG A 67 0.99 -8.94 -2.59
CA ARG A 67 2.04 -8.91 -1.59
C ARG A 67 3.33 -8.45 -2.25
N ARG A 68 4.00 -7.47 -1.64
CA ARG A 68 5.22 -6.89 -2.20
C ARG A 68 6.24 -6.62 -1.10
N GLN A 69 7.51 -6.82 -1.42
CA GLN A 69 8.61 -6.31 -0.61
C GLN A 69 8.71 -4.81 -0.84
N CYS A 70 8.72 -4.05 0.24
CA CYS A 70 8.72 -2.60 0.23
C CYS A 70 9.94 -2.08 0.99
N SER A 71 10.44 -0.95 0.50
CA SER A 71 11.58 -0.28 1.11
C SER A 71 11.14 0.91 1.93
N TRP A 72 11.92 1.18 2.98
CA TRP A 72 11.72 2.38 3.76
C TRP A 72 11.88 3.63 2.90
N ARG A 73 11.03 4.62 3.15
CA ARG A 73 11.00 5.93 2.50
C ARG A 73 10.77 5.89 0.99
N ASN A 74 10.37 4.74 0.44
CA ASN A 74 9.93 4.60 -0.94
C ASN A 74 8.40 4.56 -1.01
N THR A 75 7.79 5.22 -2.00
CA THR A 75 6.35 5.10 -2.22
C THR A 75 6.07 3.91 -3.12
N GLU A 76 5.20 3.02 -2.64
CA GLU A 76 4.72 1.85 -3.37
C GLU A 76 3.27 2.05 -3.80
N GLU A 77 2.96 1.62 -5.02
CA GLU A 77 1.61 1.72 -5.59
C GLU A 77 0.99 0.35 -5.83
N PHE A 78 -0.27 0.21 -5.43
CA PHE A 78 -1.08 -1.00 -5.60
C PHE A 78 -2.37 -0.64 -6.33
N ALA A 79 -2.65 -1.35 -7.43
CA ALA A 79 -3.90 -1.20 -8.14
C ALA A 79 -5.05 -1.80 -7.31
N ILE A 80 -6.17 -1.08 -7.20
CA ILE A 80 -7.34 -1.49 -6.42
C ILE A 80 -8.56 -1.60 -7.35
N PRO A 81 -9.45 -2.59 -7.16
CA PRO A 81 -10.61 -2.77 -8.01
C PRO A 81 -11.46 -1.50 -8.16
N GLY A 82 -11.99 -1.29 -9.37
CA GLY A 82 -12.73 -0.07 -9.72
C GLY A 82 -11.82 1.11 -10.09
N GLY A 83 -10.62 0.84 -10.62
CA GLY A 83 -9.72 1.88 -11.16
C GLY A 83 -9.03 2.74 -10.10
N ARG A 84 -9.01 2.29 -8.84
CA ARG A 84 -8.43 3.02 -7.72
C ARG A 84 -6.94 2.67 -7.54
N LEU A 85 -6.22 3.56 -6.88
CA LEU A 85 -4.79 3.39 -6.62
C LEU A 85 -4.49 3.62 -5.14
N LEU A 86 -3.93 2.61 -4.46
CA LEU A 86 -3.44 2.75 -3.11
C LEU A 86 -1.94 3.05 -3.15
N ARG A 87 -1.56 4.20 -2.59
CA ARG A 87 -0.16 4.57 -2.36
C ARG A 87 0.20 4.36 -0.91
N VAL A 88 1.29 3.66 -0.68
CA VAL A 88 1.81 3.35 0.65
C VAL A 88 3.25 3.86 0.72
N LEU A 89 3.53 4.74 1.67
CA LEU A 89 4.87 5.25 1.95
C LEU A 89 5.25 4.85 3.38
N PRO A 90 6.08 3.81 3.55
CA PRO A 90 6.59 3.46 4.86
C PRO A 90 7.68 4.45 5.30
N LYS A 91 7.48 5.13 6.42
CA LYS A 91 8.37 6.20 6.91
C LYS A 91 9.48 5.69 7.83
N GLY A 92 9.21 4.63 8.60
CA GLY A 92 10.14 4.03 9.56
C GLY A 92 9.44 3.18 10.61
N MET A 93 10.20 2.72 11.61
CA MET A 93 9.70 2.01 12.80
C MET A 93 9.77 2.89 14.04
N GLN A 94 8.74 2.85 14.89
CA GLN A 94 8.72 3.48 16.21
C GLN A 94 7.93 2.62 17.21
N ASP A 95 8.56 2.27 18.34
CA ASP A 95 8.05 1.34 19.38
C ASP A 95 7.28 0.15 18.81
N GLN A 96 7.96 -0.66 17.97
CA GLN A 96 7.38 -1.86 17.34
C GLN A 96 6.17 -1.59 16.42
N ALA A 97 6.01 -0.36 15.93
CA ALA A 97 5.01 0.00 14.95
C ALA A 97 5.65 0.60 13.69
N VAL A 98 5.13 0.20 12.53
CA VAL A 98 5.44 0.78 11.24
C VAL A 98 4.70 2.11 11.12
N MET A 99 5.43 3.19 10.92
CA MET A 99 4.90 4.51 10.60
C MET A 99 4.74 4.60 9.08
N MET A 100 3.55 4.93 8.58
CA MET A 100 3.28 4.97 7.15
C MET A 100 2.36 6.12 6.77
N GLN A 101 2.54 6.70 5.60
CA GLN A 101 1.49 7.46 4.93
C GLN A 101 0.72 6.54 3.99
N VAL A 102 -0.61 6.58 4.06
CA VAL A 102 -1.47 5.83 3.16
C VAL A 102 -2.41 6.79 2.44
N ARG A 103 -2.40 6.70 1.10
CA ARG A 103 -3.28 7.49 0.23
C ARG A 103 -4.07 6.57 -0.67
N LEU A 104 -5.37 6.77 -0.76
CA LEU A 104 -6.22 6.09 -1.73
C LEU A 104 -6.76 7.10 -2.74
N LEU A 105 -6.53 6.81 -4.01
CA LEU A 105 -6.88 7.66 -5.13
C LEU A 105 -7.95 7.01 -5.99
N ASP A 106 -8.85 7.83 -6.53
CA ASP A 106 -9.80 7.50 -7.58
C ASP A 106 -9.66 8.55 -8.68
N GLY A 107 -8.89 8.22 -9.72
CA GLY A 107 -8.36 9.20 -10.66
C GLY A 107 -7.59 10.32 -9.94
N ARG A 108 -8.09 11.55 -10.03
CA ARG A 108 -7.50 12.74 -9.36
C ARG A 108 -8.01 12.95 -7.94
N ARG A 109 -9.06 12.24 -7.51
CA ARG A 109 -9.68 12.42 -6.20
C ARG A 109 -8.93 11.63 -5.14
N ARG A 110 -8.51 12.29 -4.06
CA ARG A 110 -8.04 11.62 -2.84
C ARG A 110 -9.24 11.19 -2.01
N LEU A 111 -9.48 9.88 -1.95
CA LEU A 111 -10.50 9.29 -1.08
C LEU A 111 -10.00 9.17 0.36
N VAL A 112 -8.69 8.92 0.52
CA VAL A 112 -8.00 8.84 1.82
C VAL A 112 -6.62 9.46 1.67
N ASP A 113 -6.20 10.21 2.69
CA ASP A 113 -4.83 10.68 2.86
C ASP A 113 -4.56 10.81 4.37
N THR A 114 -3.86 9.82 4.93
CA THR A 114 -3.62 9.77 6.38
C THR A 114 -2.26 9.18 6.69
N ASP A 115 -1.69 9.64 7.79
CA ASP A 115 -0.60 8.96 8.45
C ASP A 115 -1.15 7.94 9.44
N ILE A 116 -0.52 6.78 9.50
CA ILE A 116 -0.89 5.69 10.39
C ILE A 116 0.33 5.19 11.16
N ARG A 117 0.04 4.72 12.37
CA ARG A 117 0.94 3.92 13.20
C ARG A 117 0.38 2.51 13.27
N LEU A 118 0.93 1.59 12.48
CA LEU A 118 0.47 0.22 12.40
C LEU A 118 1.42 -0.67 13.21
N ARG A 119 0.94 -1.35 14.26
CA ARG A 119 1.76 -2.34 14.99
C ARG A 119 2.36 -3.33 13.99
N ASN A 120 3.61 -3.76 14.20
CA ASN A 120 4.23 -4.74 13.31
C ASN A 120 3.35 -6.00 13.22
N ARG A 121 3.15 -6.53 11.99
CA ARG A 121 2.20 -7.61 11.66
C ARG A 121 0.72 -7.26 11.88
N GLY A 122 0.40 -6.02 12.21
CA GLY A 122 -0.95 -5.51 12.37
C GLY A 122 -1.68 -5.34 11.04
N THR A 123 -3.00 -5.14 11.13
CA THR A 123 -3.86 -4.96 9.94
C THR A 123 -4.71 -3.70 10.10
N MET A 124 -4.54 -2.77 9.16
CA MET A 124 -5.43 -1.64 8.93
C MET A 124 -6.57 -2.08 8.01
N LEU A 125 -7.78 -1.59 8.28
CA LEU A 125 -8.95 -1.79 7.42
C LEU A 125 -9.46 -0.43 6.96
N LEU A 126 -9.67 -0.29 5.66
CA LEU A 126 -10.23 0.90 5.05
C LEU A 126 -11.50 0.54 4.28
N GLY A 127 -12.64 1.09 4.66
CA GLY A 127 -13.89 0.95 3.91
C GLY A 127 -13.97 2.03 2.83
N VAL A 128 -14.14 1.62 1.58
CA VAL A 128 -14.43 2.51 0.45
C VAL A 128 -15.76 2.18 -0.18
N GLY A 129 -16.66 3.15 -0.08
CA GLY A 129 -18.03 3.05 -0.57
C GLY A 129 -19.04 3.06 0.57
N ARG A 130 -19.63 4.22 0.80
CA ARG A 130 -21.04 4.35 1.17
C ARG A 130 -21.59 5.43 0.24
N GLN A 131 -21.95 5.07 -0.98
CA GLN A 131 -22.86 5.92 -1.73
C GLN A 131 -24.24 5.62 -1.17
N ALA A 132 -24.79 6.57 -0.40
CA ALA A 132 -26.17 6.49 0.05
C ALA A 132 -27.06 6.25 -1.18
N GLY A 133 -27.70 5.09 -1.25
CA GLY A 133 -28.65 4.75 -2.32
C GLY A 133 -28.21 3.71 -3.37
N ARG A 134 -27.01 3.12 -3.31
CA ARG A 134 -26.61 2.07 -4.28
C ARG A 134 -26.57 0.68 -3.65
N ALA A 135 -27.37 -0.25 -4.20
CA ALA A 135 -27.54 -1.63 -3.75
C ALA A 135 -26.31 -2.55 -3.96
N ASP A 136 -25.14 -2.01 -4.30
CA ASP A 136 -24.02 -2.77 -4.88
C ASP A 136 -22.95 -3.26 -3.88
N GLY A 137 -23.11 -2.94 -2.58
CA GLY A 137 -22.17 -3.34 -1.52
C GLY A 137 -21.05 -2.31 -1.27
N ALA A 138 -20.00 -2.72 -0.56
CA ALA A 138 -18.82 -1.89 -0.31
C ALA A 138 -17.52 -2.63 -0.68
N LEU A 139 -16.45 -1.88 -0.93
CA LEU A 139 -15.11 -2.45 -0.98
C LEU A 139 -14.38 -2.14 0.33
N ILE A 140 -13.69 -3.12 0.88
CA ILE A 140 -12.80 -2.96 2.03
C ILE A 140 -11.39 -3.26 1.55
N ILE A 141 -10.44 -2.41 1.92
CA ILE A 141 -9.02 -2.60 1.67
C ILE A 141 -8.38 -2.95 3.01
N MET A 142 -7.75 -4.11 3.08
CA MET A 142 -6.96 -4.54 4.23
C MET A 142 -5.49 -4.35 3.90
N LEU A 143 -4.78 -3.63 4.75
CA LEU A 143 -3.34 -3.41 4.64
C LEU A 143 -2.65 -4.05 5.84
N LYS A 144 -1.78 -5.02 5.57
CA LYS A 144 -0.89 -5.62 6.57
C LYS A 144 0.55 -5.21 6.23
N ALA A 145 1.33 -4.87 7.25
CA ALA A 145 2.75 -4.60 7.11
C ALA A 145 3.53 -5.46 8.11
N GLU A 146 4.61 -6.07 7.63
CA GLU A 146 5.53 -6.87 8.43
C GLU A 146 6.95 -6.41 8.18
N ALA A 147 7.51 -5.67 9.12
CA ALA A 147 8.92 -5.28 9.13
C ALA A 147 9.80 -6.45 9.58
N GLN A 148 10.95 -6.62 8.93
CA GLN A 148 11.97 -7.62 9.24
C GLN A 148 12.81 -7.23 10.46
#